data_AF-A0A6H9IBJ9-F1
#
_entry.id   AF-A0A6H9IBJ9-F1
#
_cell.length_a   1.000
_cell.length_b   1.000
_cell.length_c   1.000
_cell.angle_alpha   90.00
_cell.angle_beta   90.00
_cell.angle_gamma   90.00
#
_symmetry.space_group_name_H-M   'P 1'
#
loop_
_entity.id
_entity.type
_entity.pdbx_description
1 polymer ?
#
loop_
_entity_poly.entity_id
_entity_poly.type
_entity_poly.pdbx_seq_one_letter_code
_entity_poly.pdbx_strand_id
1 'polypeptide(L)'
;MRFVFKTSYDQDIDLARHGGHRFWYSALGLALVAAPWSLPEYWLAQLTFILIYGIVGVGLMLLAGYTGLFSLGHAAFLGVGAYTHTVLAAMGWPFPLSLA
;
A
#
# COMPACT_ATOMS: atom_id res chain seq x y z
N MET A 1 9.53 25.09 8.71
CA MET A 1 9.13 24.13 9.76
C MET A 1 7.98 24.75 10.54
N ARG A 2 6.77 24.17 10.51
CA ARG A 2 5.63 24.65 11.32
C ARG A 2 5.64 23.81 12.62
N PHE A 3 5.91 24.45 13.74
CA PHE A 3 5.87 23.80 15.05
C PHE A 3 4.41 23.78 15.52
N VAL A 4 3.85 22.58 15.72
CA VAL A 4 2.52 22.40 16.31
C VAL A 4 2.72 22.22 17.81
N PHE A 5 2.25 23.19 18.59
CA PHE A 5 2.18 23.06 20.04
C PHE A 5 1.05 22.09 20.38
N LYS A 6 1.44 20.87 20.78
CA LYS A 6 0.49 19.83 21.18
C LYS A 6 -0.18 20.25 22.50
N THR A 7 -1.50 20.36 22.49
CA THR A 7 -2.32 20.81 23.63
C THR A 7 -3.26 19.73 24.16
N SER A 8 -3.45 18.64 23.40
CA SER A 8 -4.22 17.46 23.81
C SER A 8 -3.54 16.20 23.26
N TYR A 9 -3.70 15.07 23.96
CA TYR A 9 -3.25 13.74 23.52
C TYR A 9 -3.90 13.31 22.19
N ASP A 10 -5.15 13.73 21.93
CA ASP A 10 -5.87 13.38 20.70
C ASP A 10 -5.17 13.91 19.43
N GLN A 11 -4.36 14.97 19.57
CA GLN A 11 -3.57 15.53 18.45
C GLN A 11 -2.43 14.61 18.02
N ASP A 12 -2.06 13.62 18.85
CA ASP A 12 -1.06 12.60 18.49
C ASP A 12 -1.66 11.38 17.79
N ILE A 13 -2.97 11.16 17.94
CA ILE A 13 -3.69 10.08 17.27
C ILE A 13 -4.13 10.51 15.86
N ASP A 14 -4.25 11.82 15.60
CA ASP A 14 -4.67 12.33 14.28
C ASP A 14 -3.66 11.95 13.19
N LEU A 15 -4.07 11.04 12.30
CA LEU A 15 -3.27 10.53 11.19
C LEU A 15 -2.78 11.68 10.30
N ALA A 16 -3.57 12.74 10.16
CA ALA A 16 -3.27 13.85 9.28
C ALA A 16 -3.11 15.16 10.06
N ARG A 17 -1.98 15.26 10.77
CA ARG A 17 -1.59 16.37 11.66
C ARG A 17 -1.63 17.79 11.05
N HIS A 18 -1.66 17.93 9.72
CA HIS A 18 -1.65 19.22 9.03
C HIS A 18 -2.58 19.25 7.82
N GLY A 19 -3.16 20.41 7.52
CA GLY A 19 -3.93 20.64 6.29
C GLY A 19 -3.13 20.32 5.03
N GLY A 20 -1.82 20.59 5.01
CA GLY A 20 -0.94 20.21 3.91
C GLY A 20 -0.77 18.70 3.75
N HIS A 21 -0.71 17.95 4.85
CA HIS A 21 -0.66 16.48 4.82
C HIS A 21 -1.98 15.92 4.26
N ARG A 22 -3.12 16.39 4.78
CA ARG A 22 -4.44 16.03 4.25
C ARG A 22 -4.55 16.31 2.75
N PHE A 23 -4.09 17.47 2.32
CA PHE A 23 -4.08 17.86 0.90
C PHE A 23 -3.21 16.91 0.05
N TRP A 24 -1.95 16.67 0.43
CA TRP A 24 -1.06 15.84 -0.39
C TRP A 24 -1.48 14.37 -0.44
N TYR A 25 -1.94 13.79 0.68
CA TYR A 25 -2.39 12.40 0.69
C TYR A 25 -3.73 12.22 -0.03
N SER A 26 -4.65 13.18 0.06
CA SER A 26 -5.88 13.15 -0.73
C SER A 26 -5.61 13.34 -2.22
N ALA A 27 -4.72 14.26 -2.60
CA ALA A 27 -4.29 14.45 -3.98
C ALA A 27 -3.64 13.17 -4.55
N LEU A 28 -2.76 12.52 -3.79
CA LEU A 28 -2.16 11.23 -4.16
C LEU A 28 -3.23 10.16 -4.34
N GLY A 29 -4.17 10.04 -3.40
CA GLY A 29 -5.27 9.07 -3.48
C GLY A 29 -6.14 9.27 -4.72
N LEU A 30 -6.51 10.53 -5.01
CA LEU A 30 -7.27 10.87 -6.21
C LEU A 30 -6.48 10.56 -7.50
N ALA A 31 -5.17 10.83 -7.52
CA ALA A 31 -4.32 10.50 -8.66
C ALA A 31 -4.25 8.98 -8.91
N LEU A 32 -4.12 8.17 -7.85
CA LEU A 32 -4.10 6.71 -7.98
C LEU A 32 -5.44 6.16 -8.45
N VAL A 33 -6.56 6.71 -7.99
CA VAL A 33 -7.89 6.35 -8.50
C VAL A 33 -8.01 6.74 -9.97
N ALA A 34 -7.54 7.92 -10.38
CA ALA A 34 -7.61 8.38 -11.77
C ALA A 34 -6.63 7.66 -12.74
N ALA A 35 -5.62 6.97 -12.21
CA ALA A 35 -4.55 6.32 -12.98
C ALA A 35 -5.02 5.35 -14.09
N PRO A 36 -5.95 4.39 -13.86
CA PRO A 36 -6.40 3.44 -14.89
C PRO A 36 -7.07 4.09 -16.09
N TRP A 37 -7.65 5.28 -15.94
CA TRP A 37 -8.27 6.02 -17.07
C TRP A 37 -7.30 6.93 -17.81
N SER A 38 -6.17 7.26 -17.20
CA SER A 38 -5.23 8.27 -17.71
C SER A 38 -3.90 7.69 -18.21
N LEU A 39 -3.49 6.52 -17.72
CA LEU A 39 -2.22 5.89 -18.06
C LEU A 39 -2.36 4.80 -19.14
N PRO A 40 -1.42 4.72 -20.10
CA PRO A 40 -1.28 3.55 -20.97
C PRO A 40 -0.95 2.28 -20.19
N GLU A 41 -1.31 1.12 -20.75
CA GLU A 41 -1.18 -0.21 -20.12
C GLU A 41 0.23 -0.49 -19.58
N TYR A 42 1.28 -0.15 -20.33
CA TYR A 42 2.67 -0.32 -19.88
C TYR A 42 2.95 0.44 -18.57
N TRP A 43 2.56 1.72 -18.51
CA TRP A 43 2.80 2.55 -17.33
C TRP A 43 1.92 2.13 -16.15
N LEU A 44 0.70 1.66 -16.43
CA LEU A 44 -0.19 1.10 -15.42
C LEU A 44 0.39 -0.19 -14.82
N ALA A 45 0.95 -1.07 -15.65
CA ALA A 45 1.65 -2.27 -15.17
C ALA A 45 2.86 -1.92 -14.30
N GLN A 46 3.68 -0.95 -14.74
CA GLN A 46 4.83 -0.49 -13.96
C GLN A 46 4.41 0.12 -12.61
N LEU A 47 3.35 0.94 -12.59
CA LEU A 47 2.79 1.49 -11.35
C LEU A 47 2.30 0.37 -10.42
N THR A 48 1.63 -0.64 -10.97
CA THR A 48 1.17 -1.80 -10.19
C THR A 48 2.35 -2.55 -9.56
N PHE A 49 3.43 -2.80 -10.32
CA PHE A 49 4.65 -3.40 -9.76
C PHE A 49 5.26 -2.55 -8.64
N ILE A 50 5.32 -1.23 -8.80
CA ILE A 50 5.82 -0.33 -7.76
C ILE A 50 5.00 -0.48 -6.48
N LEU A 51 3.67 -0.53 -6.57
CA LEU A 51 2.80 -0.70 -5.40
C LEU A 51 3.00 -2.06 -4.73
N ILE A 52 3.09 -3.14 -5.52
CA ILE A 52 3.35 -4.49 -5.02
C ILE A 52 4.71 -4.54 -4.30
N TYR A 53 5.77 -4.05 -4.92
CA TYR A 53 7.10 -4.03 -4.32
C TYR A 53 7.19 -3.11 -3.10
N GLY A 54 6.39 -2.04 -3.04
CA GLY A 54 6.24 -1.21 -1.85
C GLY A 54 5.71 -2.01 -0.65
N ILE A 55 4.63 -2.78 -0.84
CA ILE A 55 4.06 -3.64 0.22
C ILE A 55 5.08 -4.69 0.67
N VAL A 56 5.75 -5.32 -0.30
CA VAL A 56 6.83 -6.28 -0.06
C VAL A 56 7.96 -5.67 0.77
N GLY A 57 8.43 -4.49 0.39
CA GLY A 57 9.51 -3.78 1.08
C GLY A 57 9.12 -3.40 2.51
N VAL A 58 7.89 -2.94 2.74
CA VAL A 58 7.37 -2.65 4.09
C VAL A 58 7.31 -3.93 4.92
N GLY A 59 6.80 -5.03 4.37
CA GLY A 59 6.76 -6.32 5.07
C GLY A 59 8.15 -6.83 5.45
N LEU A 60 9.13 -6.67 4.56
CA LEU A 60 10.53 -6.98 4.87
C LEU A 60 11.11 -6.04 5.94
N MET A 61 10.81 -4.75 5.88
CA MET A 61 11.28 -3.76 6.86
C MET A 61 10.75 -4.05 8.27
N LEU A 62 9.51 -4.53 8.39
CA LEU A 62 8.94 -4.96 9.67
C LEU A 62 9.75 -6.06 10.35
N LEU A 63 10.28 -7.02 9.58
CA LEU A 63 11.06 -8.11 10.14
C LEU A 63 12.56 -7.77 10.17
N ALA A 64 13.18 -7.55 9.02
CA ALA A 64 14.61 -7.31 8.92
C ALA A 64 15.03 -5.94 9.49
N GLY A 65 14.21 -4.90 9.29
CA GLY A 65 14.51 -3.55 9.76
C GLY A 65 14.28 -3.38 11.25
N TYR A 66 13.08 -3.73 11.76
CA TYR A 66 12.74 -3.48 13.17
C TYR A 66 13.21 -4.58 14.12
N THR A 67 13.26 -5.85 13.71
CA THR A 67 13.68 -6.96 14.62
C THR A 67 15.06 -7.54 14.29
N GLY A 68 15.63 -7.20 13.13
CA GLY A 68 16.95 -7.68 12.71
C GLY A 68 16.94 -9.14 12.21
N LEU A 69 15.78 -9.75 12.02
CA LEU A 69 15.65 -11.15 11.61
C LEU A 69 15.65 -11.29 10.08
N PHE A 70 16.27 -12.36 9.57
CA PHE A 70 16.24 -12.67 8.15
C PHE A 70 14.87 -13.24 7.73
N SER A 71 14.28 -12.71 6.66
CA SER A 71 12.98 -13.17 6.17
C SER A 71 13.13 -14.25 5.09
N LEU A 72 13.00 -15.52 5.48
CA LEU A 72 13.02 -16.66 4.54
C LEU A 72 11.67 -16.89 3.84
N GLY A 73 10.56 -16.46 4.46
CA GLY A 73 9.20 -16.81 4.02
C GLY A 73 8.45 -15.69 3.29
N HIS A 74 8.90 -14.44 3.35
CA HIS A 74 8.15 -13.29 2.83
C HIS A 74 7.76 -13.46 1.34
N ALA A 75 8.70 -13.89 0.49
CA ALA A 75 8.44 -14.09 -0.93
C ALA A 75 7.49 -15.27 -1.18
N ALA A 76 7.56 -16.32 -0.34
CA ALA A 76 6.64 -17.44 -0.40
C ALA A 76 5.21 -16.99 -0.05
N PHE A 77 5.02 -16.16 0.98
CA PHE A 77 3.71 -15.61 1.32
C PHE A 77 3.14 -14.69 0.23
N LEU A 78 3.98 -13.87 -0.40
CA LEU A 78 3.59 -13.08 -1.56
C LEU A 78 3.09 -13.98 -2.70
N GLY A 79 3.84 -15.03 -3.02
CA GLY A 79 3.49 -15.99 -4.07
C GLY A 79 2.19 -16.74 -3.79
N VAL A 80 1.98 -17.20 -2.55
CA VAL A 80 0.75 -17.87 -2.14
C VAL A 80 -0.46 -16.95 -2.30
N GLY A 81 -0.39 -15.69 -1.84
CA GLY A 81 -1.49 -14.74 -2.01
C GLY A 81 -1.80 -14.45 -3.48
N ALA A 82 -0.77 -14.25 -4.30
CA ALA A 82 -0.93 -14.03 -5.74
C ALA A 82 -1.59 -15.22 -6.44
N TYR A 83 -1.17 -16.45 -6.11
CA TYR A 83 -1.73 -17.67 -6.70
C TYR A 83 -3.17 -17.92 -6.25
N THR A 84 -3.48 -17.68 -4.98
CA THR A 84 -4.86 -17.79 -4.47
C THR A 84 -5.78 -16.81 -5.20
N HIS A 85 -5.36 -15.55 -5.34
CA HIS A 85 -6.15 -14.54 -6.06
C HIS A 85 -6.38 -14.94 -7.51
N THR A 86 -5.35 -15.39 -8.24
CA THR A 86 -5.50 -15.77 -9.66
C THR A 86 -6.41 -16.98 -9.84
N VAL A 87 -6.34 -17.97 -8.95
CA VAL A 87 -7.23 -19.14 -8.98
C VAL A 87 -8.67 -18.74 -8.70
N LEU A 88 -8.93 -17.94 -7.66
CA LEU A 88 -10.29 -17.47 -7.33
C LEU A 88 -10.88 -16.61 -8.46
N ALA A 89 -10.08 -15.70 -9.02
CA ALA A 89 -10.48 -14.90 -10.16
C ALA A 89 -10.82 -15.77 -11.39
N ALA A 90 -10.02 -16.81 -11.66
CA ALA A 90 -10.28 -17.76 -12.75
C ALA A 90 -11.57 -18.58 -12.52
N MET A 91 -11.95 -18.84 -11.26
CA MET A 91 -13.21 -19.47 -10.89
C MET A 91 -14.44 -18.53 -10.99
N GLY A 92 -14.24 -17.27 -11.40
CA GLY A 92 -15.31 -16.29 -11.55
C GLY A 92 -15.77 -15.67 -10.23
N TRP A 93 -14.98 -15.77 -9.16
CA TRP A 93 -15.30 -15.08 -7.92
C TRP A 93 -15.28 -13.56 -8.12
N PRO A 94 -16.17 -12.80 -7.46
CA PRO A 94 -16.16 -11.35 -7.55
C PRO A 94 -14.87 -10.80 -6.94
N PHE A 95 -14.29 -9.78 -7.58
CA PHE A 95 -12.98 -9.20 -7.25
C PHE A 95 -12.75 -8.91 -5.75
N PRO A 96 -13.70 -8.34 -4.98
CA PRO A 96 -13.49 -8.13 -3.56
C PRO A 96 -13.30 -9.41 -2.75
N LEU A 97 -13.93 -10.52 -3.19
CA LEU A 97 -13.82 -11.82 -2.52
C LEU A 97 -12.56 -12.58 -2.95
N SER A 98 -12.02 -12.32 -4.15
CA SER A 98 -10.75 -12.92 -4.56
C SER A 98 -9.53 -12.26 -3.90
N LEU A 99 -9.70 -11.05 -3.34
CA LEU A 99 -8.69 -10.29 -2.61
C LEU A 99 -8.59 -10.64 -1.12
N ALA A 100 -9.60 -11.32 -0.56
CA ALA A 100 -9.68 -11.70 0.86
C ALA A 100 -8.87 -12.96 1.15
#